data_AF-A0A7J8NGU8-F1
#
_entry.id   AF-A0A7J8NGU8-F1
#
_cell.length_a   1.000
_cell.length_b   1.000
_cell.length_c   1.000
_cell.angle_alpha   90.00
_cell.angle_beta   90.00
_cell.angle_gamma   90.00
#
_symmetry.space_group_name_H-M   'P 1'
#
loop_
_entity.id
_entity.type
_entity.pdbx_description
1 polymer ?
#
loop_
_entity_poly.entity_id
_entity_poly.type
_entity_poly.pdbx_seq_one_letter_code
_entity_poly.pdbx_strand_id
1 'polypeptide(L)'
;MSSMEIDFKQYQLRCQLRGHEDDVRGICVCGSEGIATSSRDRTVRFWSLDSSDKRKYVSSKMLLGHSSFVGPLAWIAPDEEFPEGGIVSGGMDTMVFVWDLRTGEKVQSLKGHQVQVTGVVLDGGDIISSSVDCTLRRWRKGQPVESWEAHKSAIQAVIKLPSGELVSGSTDTTLKLWRGKTCLHTFSGHTDTVRGLGVMHGLGILSASHDGSIMLWAQSGEVLMVMVGHTSIVYSVDAHVSGLIVSGSEDRFAKIWK
;
A
#
# COMPACT_ATOMS: atom_id res chain seq x y z
N MET A 1 29.38 1.52 -22.24
CA MET A 1 28.57 1.08 -21.09
C MET A 1 27.67 -0.03 -21.58
N SER A 2 27.90 -1.26 -21.11
CA SER A 2 27.03 -2.40 -21.46
C SER A 2 25.63 -2.10 -20.94
N SER A 3 24.66 -1.95 -21.85
CA SER A 3 23.25 -1.95 -21.50
C SER A 3 22.94 -3.33 -20.92
N MET A 4 22.95 -3.45 -19.59
CA MET A 4 22.33 -4.62 -18.96
C MET A 4 20.84 -4.52 -19.24
N GLU A 5 20.39 -5.13 -20.34
CA GLU A 5 18.99 -5.40 -20.60
C GLU A 5 18.40 -6.17 -19.41
N ILE A 6 17.15 -5.89 -19.09
CA ILE A 6 16.42 -6.69 -18.11
C ILE A 6 16.22 -8.07 -18.73
N ASP A 7 16.88 -9.08 -18.18
CA ASP A 7 16.68 -10.46 -18.61
C ASP A 7 15.34 -10.99 -18.09
N PHE A 8 14.28 -10.74 -18.87
CA PHE A 8 12.92 -11.18 -18.54
C PHE A 8 12.79 -12.70 -18.39
N LYS A 9 13.75 -13.50 -18.89
CA LYS A 9 13.72 -14.97 -18.70
C LYS A 9 13.85 -15.37 -17.23
N GLN A 10 14.35 -14.48 -16.38
CA GLN A 10 14.45 -14.71 -14.93
C GLN A 10 13.10 -14.50 -14.20
N TYR A 11 12.15 -13.79 -14.82
CA TYR A 11 10.85 -13.50 -14.25
C TYR A 11 9.80 -14.48 -14.77
N GLN A 12 9.72 -15.64 -14.11
CA GLN A 12 8.76 -16.69 -14.45
C GLN A 12 7.70 -16.82 -13.36
N LEU A 13 6.48 -17.20 -13.76
CA LEU A 13 5.41 -17.49 -12.82
C LEU A 13 5.85 -18.61 -11.85
N ARG A 14 6.01 -18.27 -10.58
CA ARG A 14 6.39 -19.23 -9.53
C ARG A 14 5.20 -20.05 -9.04
N CYS A 15 4.08 -19.41 -8.71
CA CYS A 15 2.85 -20.05 -8.24
C CYS A 15 1.66 -19.09 -8.37
N GLN A 16 0.44 -19.61 -8.16
CA GLN A 16 -0.80 -18.83 -8.13
C GLN A 16 -1.49 -19.01 -6.77
N LEU A 17 -1.83 -17.90 -6.12
CA LEU A 17 -2.59 -17.90 -4.86
C LEU A 17 -4.08 -17.91 -5.21
N ARG A 18 -4.72 -19.07 -5.13
CA ARG A 18 -6.15 -19.24 -5.44
C ARG A 18 -6.95 -19.39 -4.15
N GLY A 19 -7.97 -18.55 -3.98
CA GLY A 19 -8.88 -18.65 -2.84
C GLY A 19 -9.88 -17.50 -2.70
N HIS A 20 -9.52 -16.27 -3.09
CA HIS A 20 -10.49 -15.18 -3.11
C HIS A 20 -11.62 -15.45 -4.11
N GLU A 21 -12.83 -15.02 -3.75
CA GLU A 21 -14.07 -15.24 -4.53
C GLU A 21 -14.43 -14.04 -5.43
N ASP A 22 -13.72 -12.93 -5.26
CA ASP A 22 -13.84 -11.71 -6.04
C ASP A 22 -12.43 -11.11 -6.22
N ASP A 23 -12.33 -10.06 -7.02
CA ASP A 23 -11.12 -9.33 -7.33
C ASP A 23 -10.25 -9.00 -6.11
N VAL A 24 -8.97 -9.36 -6.19
CA VAL A 24 -7.95 -8.97 -5.21
C VAL A 24 -7.63 -7.47 -5.35
N ARG A 25 -7.63 -6.75 -4.23
CA ARG A 25 -7.43 -5.29 -4.17
C ARG A 25 -6.15 -4.85 -3.48
N GLY A 26 -5.59 -5.66 -2.59
CA GLY A 26 -4.35 -5.35 -1.90
C GLY A 26 -3.48 -6.58 -1.73
N ILE A 27 -2.18 -6.33 -1.65
CA ILE A 27 -1.15 -7.31 -1.36
C ILE A 27 -0.14 -6.66 -0.41
N CYS A 28 0.33 -7.43 0.57
CA CYS A 28 1.36 -7.02 1.50
C CYS A 28 2.33 -8.17 1.72
N VAL A 29 3.63 -7.90 1.62
CA VAL A 29 4.68 -8.89 1.90
C VAL A 29 4.98 -8.85 3.39
N CYS A 30 4.81 -9.97 4.08
CA CYS A 30 4.91 -10.07 5.54
C CYS A 30 6.25 -10.68 5.97
N GLY A 31 7.35 -10.14 5.43
CA GLY A 31 8.70 -10.67 5.67
C GLY A 31 8.84 -12.13 5.19
N SER A 32 9.47 -12.96 6.04
CA SER A 32 9.58 -14.41 5.81
C SER A 32 8.28 -15.18 6.09
N GLU A 33 7.34 -14.58 6.80
CA GLU A 33 6.16 -15.27 7.33
C GLU A 33 5.16 -15.60 6.23
N GLY A 34 5.07 -14.72 5.23
CA GLY A 34 4.15 -14.95 4.12
C GLY A 34 3.75 -13.72 3.35
N ILE A 35 2.58 -13.81 2.74
CA ILE A 35 1.93 -12.75 1.96
C ILE A 35 0.52 -12.60 2.52
N ALA A 36 0.04 -11.36 2.68
CA ALA A 36 -1.36 -11.07 2.92
C ALA A 36 -2.01 -10.50 1.66
N THR A 37 -3.23 -10.92 1.36
CA THR A 37 -4.05 -10.37 0.27
C THR A 37 -5.43 -9.98 0.77
N SER A 38 -5.99 -8.92 0.19
CA SER A 38 -7.34 -8.41 0.49
C SER A 38 -8.18 -8.39 -0.77
N SER A 39 -9.50 -8.53 -0.63
CA SER A 39 -10.40 -8.64 -1.79
C SER A 39 -11.75 -7.96 -1.57
N ARG A 40 -12.46 -7.74 -2.68
CA ARG A 40 -13.88 -7.38 -2.71
C ARG A 40 -14.79 -8.43 -2.09
N ASP A 41 -14.33 -9.67 -1.92
CA ASP A 41 -15.06 -10.71 -1.20
C ASP A 41 -15.18 -10.44 0.32
N ARG A 42 -14.61 -9.31 0.78
CA ARG A 42 -14.64 -8.80 2.17
C ARG A 42 -13.67 -9.51 3.10
N THR A 43 -12.76 -10.31 2.55
CA THR A 43 -11.79 -11.09 3.33
C THR A 43 -10.38 -10.55 3.20
N VAL A 44 -9.59 -10.80 4.24
CA VAL A 44 -8.13 -10.81 4.13
C VAL A 44 -7.67 -12.26 4.25
N ARG A 45 -6.79 -12.70 3.36
CA ARG A 45 -6.16 -14.02 3.40
C ARG A 45 -4.69 -13.89 3.68
N PHE A 46 -4.18 -14.73 4.56
CA PHE A 46 -2.75 -14.86 4.83
C PHE A 46 -2.25 -16.17 4.23
N TRP A 47 -1.14 -16.09 3.49
CA TRP A 47 -0.54 -17.18 2.74
C TRP A 47 0.86 -17.44 3.27
N SER A 48 1.10 -18.62 3.85
CA SER A 48 2.43 -19.03 4.31
C SER A 48 3.08 -19.98 3.31
N LEU A 49 4.41 -20.08 3.35
CA LEU A 49 5.12 -21.07 2.54
C LEU A 49 4.73 -22.49 2.93
N ASP A 50 4.55 -23.34 1.93
CA ASP A 50 4.34 -24.78 2.13
C ASP A 50 5.63 -25.40 2.68
N SER A 51 5.52 -26.12 3.80
CA SER A 51 6.65 -26.77 4.47
C SER A 51 7.26 -27.91 3.64
N SER A 52 6.46 -28.55 2.79
CA SER A 52 6.87 -29.63 1.89
C SER A 52 7.45 -29.14 0.57
N ASP A 53 6.98 -27.98 0.09
CA ASP A 53 7.45 -27.33 -1.14
C ASP A 53 7.58 -25.82 -0.93
N LYS A 54 8.77 -25.37 -0.53
CA LYS A 54 9.07 -23.95 -0.31
C LYS A 54 8.91 -23.08 -1.56
N ARG A 55 8.51 -23.61 -2.72
CA ARG A 55 8.11 -22.79 -3.88
C ARG A 55 6.64 -22.41 -3.89
N LYS A 56 5.79 -23.09 -3.11
CA LYS A 56 4.35 -22.86 -3.04
C LYS A 56 3.96 -22.14 -1.76
N TYR A 57 2.83 -21.45 -1.85
CA TYR A 57 2.16 -20.85 -0.71
C TYR A 57 0.80 -21.52 -0.52
N VAL A 58 0.40 -21.65 0.73
CA VAL A 58 -0.89 -22.21 1.14
C VAL A 58 -1.65 -21.17 1.95
N SER A 59 -2.97 -21.11 1.78
CA SER A 59 -3.83 -20.25 2.60
C SER A 59 -3.79 -20.75 4.04
N SER A 60 -3.13 -19.99 4.92
CA SER A 60 -2.98 -20.34 6.34
C SER A 60 -4.14 -19.78 7.17
N LYS A 61 -4.49 -18.50 6.96
CA LYS A 61 -5.60 -17.85 7.68
C LYS A 61 -6.55 -17.15 6.72
N MET A 62 -7.82 -17.10 7.11
CA MET A 62 -8.84 -16.25 6.50
C MET A 62 -9.41 -15.36 7.60
N LEU A 63 -9.22 -14.05 7.45
CA LEU A 63 -9.59 -13.03 8.42
C LEU A 63 -10.92 -12.41 7.96
N LEU A 64 -11.97 -12.64 8.75
CA LEU A 64 -13.34 -12.28 8.44
C LEU A 64 -13.81 -11.19 9.39
N GLY A 65 -14.42 -10.12 8.85
CA GLY A 65 -15.03 -9.10 9.69
C GLY A 65 -15.39 -7.79 9.00
N HIS A 66 -14.77 -7.46 7.87
CA HIS A 66 -15.20 -6.30 7.09
C HIS A 66 -16.59 -6.55 6.49
N SER A 67 -17.44 -5.53 6.48
CA SER A 67 -18.80 -5.63 5.92
C SER A 67 -18.85 -5.25 4.43
N SER A 68 -17.75 -4.71 3.90
CA SER A 68 -17.57 -4.31 2.50
C SER A 68 -16.13 -4.60 2.03
N PHE A 69 -15.79 -4.17 0.82
CA PHE A 69 -14.52 -4.50 0.16
C PHE A 69 -13.32 -4.13 1.02
N VAL A 70 -12.31 -5.00 1.04
CA VAL A 70 -11.05 -4.73 1.75
C VAL A 70 -10.00 -4.29 0.74
N GLY A 71 -9.34 -3.17 1.02
CA GLY A 71 -8.37 -2.55 0.12
C GLY A 71 -6.96 -2.59 0.72
N PRO A 72 -6.54 -1.55 1.43
CA PRO A 72 -5.17 -1.41 1.88
C PRO A 72 -4.82 -2.38 3.02
N LEU A 73 -3.56 -2.82 3.04
CA LEU A 73 -3.00 -3.72 4.03
C LEU A 73 -1.67 -3.17 4.56
N ALA A 74 -1.37 -3.41 5.83
CA ALA A 74 -0.04 -3.23 6.41
C ALA A 74 0.36 -4.41 7.30
N TRP A 75 1.66 -4.69 7.33
CA TRP A 75 2.27 -5.77 8.11
C TRP A 75 2.84 -5.26 9.43
N ILE A 76 2.38 -5.83 10.54
CA ILE A 76 3.00 -5.69 11.86
C ILE A 76 3.97 -6.85 12.02
N ALA A 77 5.27 -6.54 12.08
CA ALA A 77 6.31 -7.55 12.26
C ALA A 77 6.18 -8.23 13.64
N PRO A 78 6.67 -9.48 13.78
CA PRO A 78 6.57 -10.19 15.03
C PRO A 78 7.25 -9.47 16.20
N ASP A 79 6.56 -9.39 17.33
CA ASP A 79 7.04 -8.82 18.59
C ASP A 79 6.39 -9.52 19.81
N GLU A 80 6.54 -8.95 21.01
CA GLU A 80 5.94 -9.52 22.23
C GLU A 80 4.41 -9.52 22.21
N GLU A 81 3.76 -8.54 21.57
CA GLU A 81 2.30 -8.42 21.48
C GLU A 81 1.74 -9.31 20.36
N PHE A 82 2.45 -9.40 19.23
CA PHE A 82 2.13 -10.19 18.06
C PHE A 82 3.25 -11.21 17.73
N PRO A 83 3.33 -12.36 18.43
CA PRO A 83 4.44 -13.31 18.23
C PRO A 83 4.56 -13.93 16.84
N GLU A 84 3.46 -13.99 16.08
CA GLU A 84 3.44 -14.41 14.66
C GLU A 84 3.19 -13.23 13.72
N GLY A 85 3.35 -12.01 14.24
CA GLY A 85 2.99 -10.76 13.59
C GLY A 85 1.49 -10.52 13.49
N GLY A 86 1.13 -9.41 12.85
CA GLY A 86 -0.25 -8.95 12.74
C GLY A 86 -0.51 -8.26 11.42
N ILE A 87 -1.79 -8.15 11.05
CA ILE A 87 -2.20 -7.45 9.84
C ILE A 87 -3.07 -6.26 10.22
N VAL A 88 -2.86 -5.14 9.53
CA VAL A 88 -3.80 -4.02 9.54
C VAL A 88 -4.51 -4.00 8.20
N SER A 89 -5.84 -3.89 8.20
CA SER A 89 -6.64 -3.79 6.97
C SER A 89 -7.59 -2.60 7.01
N GLY A 90 -7.73 -1.91 5.89
CA GLY A 90 -8.76 -0.88 5.69
C GLY A 90 -9.83 -1.35 4.72
N GLY A 91 -11.08 -0.93 4.97
CA GLY A 91 -12.23 -1.33 4.16
C GLY A 91 -13.06 -0.17 3.60
N MET A 92 -13.90 -0.49 2.61
CA MET A 92 -14.96 0.39 2.13
C MET A 92 -16.10 0.56 3.13
N ASP A 93 -16.10 -0.23 4.21
CA ASP A 93 -16.96 -0.08 5.37
C ASP A 93 -16.48 1.00 6.36
N THR A 94 -15.50 1.81 5.96
CA THR A 94 -14.89 2.91 6.74
C THR A 94 -14.05 2.46 7.94
N MET A 95 -13.91 1.15 8.15
CA MET A 95 -13.21 0.59 9.30
C MET A 95 -11.74 0.35 8.97
N VAL A 96 -10.92 0.43 10.01
CA VAL A 96 -9.59 -0.20 10.04
C VAL A 96 -9.58 -1.28 11.11
N PHE A 97 -9.13 -2.49 10.75
CA PHE A 97 -9.02 -3.62 11.67
C PHE A 97 -7.56 -4.02 11.88
N VAL A 98 -7.26 -4.47 13.08
CA VAL A 98 -5.98 -5.09 13.45
C VAL A 98 -6.25 -6.54 13.80
N TRP A 99 -5.47 -7.43 13.20
CA TRP A 99 -5.60 -8.88 13.30
C TRP A 99 -4.34 -9.48 13.91
N ASP A 100 -4.48 -10.34 14.91
CA ASP A 100 -3.37 -11.18 15.41
C ASP A 100 -3.29 -12.43 14.53
N LEU A 101 -2.15 -12.67 13.87
CA LEU A 101 -2.00 -13.82 12.98
C LEU A 101 -1.92 -15.17 13.72
N ARG A 102 -1.47 -15.17 14.98
CA ARG A 102 -1.38 -16.39 15.79
C ARG A 102 -2.79 -16.94 16.06
N THR A 103 -3.70 -16.06 16.47
CA THR A 103 -5.09 -16.43 16.79
C THR A 103 -6.01 -16.38 15.57
N GLY A 104 -5.70 -15.53 14.58
CA GLY A 104 -6.58 -15.20 13.46
C GLY A 104 -7.73 -14.27 13.86
N GLU A 105 -7.69 -13.70 15.06
CA GLU A 105 -8.77 -12.88 15.60
C GLU A 105 -8.55 -11.39 15.34
N LYS A 106 -9.67 -10.67 15.23
CA LYS A 106 -9.67 -9.21 15.18
C LYS A 106 -9.48 -8.64 16.59
N VAL A 107 -8.31 -8.07 16.87
CA VAL A 107 -7.95 -7.53 18.19
C VAL A 107 -8.27 -6.06 18.35
N GLN A 108 -8.38 -5.29 17.27
CA GLN A 108 -8.82 -3.88 17.31
C GLN A 108 -9.82 -3.56 16.19
N SER A 109 -10.75 -2.64 16.49
CA SER A 109 -11.68 -2.06 15.52
C SER A 109 -11.67 -0.54 15.60
N LEU A 110 -11.07 0.09 14.59
CA LEU A 110 -10.84 1.53 14.51
C LEU A 110 -11.94 2.17 13.67
N LYS A 111 -12.87 2.87 14.34
CA LYS A 111 -14.00 3.57 13.71
C LYS A 111 -13.78 5.08 13.77
N GLY A 112 -13.95 5.77 12.64
CA GLY A 112 -13.95 7.24 12.63
C GLY A 112 -13.94 7.90 11.26
N HIS A 113 -13.38 7.25 10.23
CA HIS A 113 -13.53 7.75 8.86
C HIS A 113 -15.00 7.78 8.44
N GLN A 114 -15.35 8.76 7.60
CA GLN A 114 -16.73 8.93 7.12
C GLN A 114 -16.98 8.24 5.78
N VAL A 115 -15.89 7.90 5.07
CA VAL A 115 -15.92 7.24 3.76
C VAL A 115 -14.81 6.18 3.74
N GLN A 116 -14.79 5.34 2.70
CA GLN A 116 -13.85 4.23 2.52
C GLN A 116 -12.39 4.57 2.88
N VAL A 117 -11.72 3.62 3.54
CA VAL A 117 -10.29 3.70 3.84
C VAL A 117 -9.51 3.26 2.61
N THR A 118 -8.53 4.08 2.19
CA THR A 118 -7.78 3.90 0.95
C THR A 118 -6.31 3.55 1.16
N GLY A 119 -5.77 3.81 2.35
CA GLY A 119 -4.40 3.48 2.71
C GLY A 119 -4.25 3.26 4.21
N VAL A 120 -3.34 2.38 4.61
CA VAL A 120 -2.94 2.16 6.00
C VAL A 120 -1.42 2.00 6.08
N VAL A 121 -0.78 2.62 7.06
CA VAL A 121 0.65 2.47 7.35
C VAL A 121 0.92 2.42 8.85
N LEU A 122 2.04 1.81 9.23
CA LEU A 122 2.50 1.78 10.61
C LEU A 122 3.48 2.92 10.89
N ASP A 123 3.40 3.48 12.09
CA ASP A 123 4.32 4.51 12.57
C ASP A 123 4.73 4.25 14.02
N GLY A 124 5.81 3.48 14.19
CA GLY A 124 6.26 3.00 15.50
C GLY A 124 5.29 1.94 16.01
N GLY A 125 4.33 2.35 16.85
CA GLY A 125 3.20 1.53 17.31
C GLY A 125 1.83 2.13 17.00
N ASP A 126 1.80 3.28 16.32
CA ASP A 126 0.55 3.88 15.86
C ASP A 126 0.21 3.40 14.45
N ILE A 127 -1.07 3.48 14.10
CA ILE A 127 -1.56 3.24 12.75
C ILE A 127 -1.97 4.59 12.15
N ILE A 128 -1.59 4.85 10.91
CA ILE A 128 -2.12 5.96 10.12
C ILE A 128 -3.02 5.41 9.02
N SER A 129 -4.22 5.97 8.87
CA SER A 129 -5.11 5.64 7.77
C SER A 129 -5.45 6.87 6.93
N SER A 130 -5.62 6.66 5.63
CA SER A 130 -6.14 7.65 4.68
C SER A 130 -7.51 7.25 4.16
N SER A 131 -8.32 8.23 3.77
CA SER A 131 -9.68 7.98 3.28
C SER A 131 -10.08 8.93 2.16
N VAL A 132 -11.11 8.50 1.42
CA VAL A 132 -11.85 9.35 0.48
C VAL A 132 -12.56 10.51 1.16
N ASP A 133 -12.71 10.49 2.49
CA ASP A 133 -13.21 11.63 3.28
C ASP A 133 -12.21 12.81 3.39
N CYS A 134 -11.11 12.78 2.62
CA CYS A 134 -10.06 13.80 2.57
C CYS A 134 -9.18 13.88 3.81
N THR A 135 -9.35 13.00 4.80
CA THR A 135 -8.61 13.03 6.06
C THR A 135 -7.55 11.94 6.18
N LEU A 136 -6.49 12.27 6.90
CA LEU A 136 -5.62 11.30 7.55
C LEU A 136 -6.04 11.18 9.02
N ARG A 137 -5.96 9.96 9.56
CA ARG A 137 -6.21 9.67 10.98
C ARG A 137 -5.07 8.87 11.58
N ARG A 138 -4.67 9.23 12.79
CA ARG A 138 -3.72 8.47 13.61
C ARG A 138 -4.46 7.76 14.73
N TRP A 139 -4.13 6.49 14.91
CA TRP A 139 -4.70 5.61 15.91
C TRP A 139 -3.60 5.10 16.83
N ARG A 140 -3.87 5.13 18.14
CA ARG A 140 -2.98 4.58 19.17
C ARG A 140 -3.78 3.68 20.07
N LYS A 141 -3.36 2.41 20.19
CA LYS A 141 -4.01 1.41 21.06
C LYS A 141 -5.53 1.34 20.85
N GLY A 142 -5.98 1.25 19.59
CA GLY A 142 -7.40 1.17 19.27
C GLY A 142 -8.16 2.51 19.26
N GLN A 143 -7.54 3.64 19.62
CA GLN A 143 -8.23 4.93 19.79
C GLN A 143 -7.75 5.99 18.80
N PRO A 144 -8.64 6.85 18.26
CA PRO A 144 -8.24 7.98 17.44
C PRO A 144 -7.53 9.04 18.30
N VAL A 145 -6.29 9.37 17.95
CA VAL A 145 -5.51 10.42 18.66
C VAL A 145 -5.33 11.68 17.84
N GLU A 146 -5.32 11.58 16.51
CA GLU A 146 -5.27 12.72 15.61
C GLU A 146 -6.15 12.48 14.38
N SER A 147 -6.73 13.56 13.86
CA SER A 147 -7.39 13.59 12.56
C SER A 147 -7.15 14.96 11.94
N TRP A 148 -6.79 14.99 10.67
CA TRP A 148 -6.59 16.24 9.95
C TRP A 148 -7.00 16.09 8.49
N GLU A 149 -7.55 17.18 7.95
CA GLU A 149 -7.79 17.32 6.52
C GLU A 149 -6.44 17.45 5.82
N ALA A 150 -6.12 16.49 4.96
CA ALA A 150 -4.82 16.43 4.28
C ALA A 150 -4.92 17.00 2.86
N HIS A 151 -6.02 16.72 2.17
CA HIS A 151 -6.26 17.13 0.79
C HIS A 151 -7.62 17.79 0.64
N LYS A 152 -7.83 18.53 -0.45
CA LYS A 152 -9.14 19.12 -0.79
C LYS A 152 -10.06 18.12 -1.50
N SER A 153 -9.55 16.95 -1.81
CA SER A 153 -10.27 15.87 -2.48
C SER A 153 -9.80 14.51 -1.96
N ALA A 154 -10.46 13.45 -2.40
CA ALA A 154 -10.27 12.10 -1.90
C ALA A 154 -8.80 11.68 -1.87
N ILE A 155 -8.33 11.15 -0.74
CA ILE A 155 -7.00 10.56 -0.64
C ILE A 155 -7.09 9.13 -1.17
N GLN A 156 -6.16 8.75 -2.04
CA GLN A 156 -6.14 7.44 -2.68
C GLN A 156 -5.05 6.52 -2.12
N ALA A 157 -3.98 7.09 -1.58
CA ALA A 157 -2.89 6.34 -0.99
C ALA A 157 -2.17 7.14 0.09
N VAL A 158 -1.58 6.42 1.05
CA VAL A 158 -0.61 6.95 2.00
C VAL A 158 0.54 5.97 2.16
N ILE A 159 1.76 6.49 2.20
CA ILE A 159 2.98 5.73 2.52
C ILE A 159 3.76 6.43 3.63
N LYS A 160 4.59 5.68 4.34
CA LYS A 160 5.58 6.23 5.27
C LYS A 160 6.97 6.12 4.65
N LEU A 161 7.73 7.21 4.71
CA LEU A 161 9.12 7.23 4.28
C LEU A 161 10.04 6.67 5.36
N PRO A 162 11.23 6.14 5.00
CA PRO A 162 12.23 5.70 5.97
C PRO A 162 12.65 6.81 6.95
N SER A 163 12.57 8.07 6.53
CA SER A 163 12.86 9.26 7.35
C SER A 163 11.77 9.56 8.40
N GLY A 164 10.60 8.92 8.31
CA GLY A 164 9.50 9.04 9.26
C GLY A 164 8.33 9.91 8.77
N GLU A 165 8.54 10.74 7.76
CA GLU A 165 7.47 11.51 7.12
C GLU A 165 6.45 10.62 6.42
N LEU A 166 5.23 11.14 6.29
CA LEU A 166 4.16 10.51 5.52
C LEU A 166 4.02 11.19 4.16
N VAL A 167 3.68 10.43 3.13
CA VAL A 167 3.26 10.97 1.83
C VAL A 167 1.84 10.51 1.54
N SER A 168 0.98 11.45 1.16
CA SER A 168 -0.37 11.16 0.68
C SER A 168 -0.51 11.57 -0.79
N GLY A 169 -1.29 10.79 -1.56
CA GLY A 169 -1.63 11.04 -2.96
C GLY A 169 -3.15 11.11 -3.12
N SER A 170 -3.62 12.03 -3.97
CA SER A 170 -5.04 12.40 -4.02
C SER A 170 -5.59 12.54 -5.44
N THR A 171 -6.92 12.52 -5.54
CA THR A 171 -7.68 12.92 -6.74
C THR A 171 -7.55 14.40 -7.05
N ASP A 172 -7.00 15.23 -6.15
CA ASP A 172 -6.67 16.63 -6.43
C ASP A 172 -5.40 16.81 -7.29
N THR A 173 -4.90 15.71 -7.87
CA THR A 173 -3.70 15.60 -8.72
C THR A 173 -2.37 15.89 -8.02
N THR A 174 -2.38 16.08 -6.69
CA THR A 174 -1.18 16.37 -5.91
C THR A 174 -0.77 15.23 -5.01
N LEU A 175 0.51 15.26 -4.63
CA LEU A 175 1.00 14.58 -3.45
C LEU A 175 1.33 15.60 -2.36
N LYS A 176 1.31 15.17 -1.10
CA LYS A 176 1.76 15.99 0.03
C LYS A 176 2.67 15.21 0.96
N LEU A 177 3.78 15.84 1.37
CA LEU A 177 4.71 15.35 2.39
C LEU A 177 4.34 15.94 3.75
N TRP A 178 4.30 15.10 4.77
CA TRP A 178 3.82 15.47 6.10
C TRP A 178 4.80 15.11 7.19
N ARG A 179 4.92 16.02 8.16
CA ARG A 179 5.49 15.73 9.48
C ARG A 179 4.44 16.06 10.54
N GLY A 180 3.83 15.00 11.08
CA GLY A 180 2.58 15.14 11.85
C GLY A 180 1.49 15.78 11.00
N LYS A 181 0.86 16.84 11.53
CA LYS A 181 -0.19 17.60 10.83
C LYS A 181 0.35 18.70 9.90
N THR A 182 1.66 18.91 9.86
CA THR A 182 2.28 19.97 9.06
C THR A 182 2.59 19.44 7.66
N CYS A 183 2.02 20.07 6.63
CA CYS A 183 2.41 19.83 5.25
C CYS A 183 3.75 20.52 4.97
N LEU A 184 4.79 19.72 4.73
CA LEU A 184 6.13 20.21 4.42
C LEU A 184 6.27 20.58 2.95
N HIS A 185 5.62 19.83 2.07
CA HIS A 185 5.69 20.05 0.63
C HIS A 185 4.41 19.57 -0.06
N THR A 186 4.03 20.26 -1.14
CA THR A 186 2.97 19.83 -2.06
C THR A 186 3.59 19.63 -3.44
N PHE A 187 3.55 18.40 -3.94
CA PHE A 187 4.09 18.04 -5.25
C PHE A 187 2.99 18.21 -6.29
N SER A 188 3.27 19.02 -7.30
CA SER A 188 2.37 19.29 -8.42
C SER A 188 3.08 18.94 -9.73
N GLY A 189 2.42 18.15 -10.56
CA GLY A 189 2.94 17.75 -11.87
C GLY A 189 2.12 16.68 -12.57
N HIS A 190 1.48 15.78 -11.79
CA HIS A 190 0.43 14.92 -12.33
C HIS A 190 -0.78 15.72 -12.81
N THR A 191 -1.41 15.24 -13.87
CA THR A 191 -2.56 15.89 -14.52
C THR A 191 -3.90 15.20 -14.20
N ASP A 192 -3.85 14.11 -13.45
CA ASP A 192 -5.01 13.37 -12.93
C ASP A 192 -4.66 12.78 -11.55
N THR A 193 -5.57 11.98 -11.02
CA THR A 193 -5.53 11.34 -9.70
C THR A 193 -4.24 10.58 -9.45
N VAL A 194 -3.57 10.92 -8.36
CA VAL A 194 -2.44 10.14 -7.85
C VAL A 194 -2.98 8.97 -7.06
N ARG A 195 -2.81 7.75 -7.60
CA ARG A 195 -3.46 6.54 -7.10
C ARG A 195 -2.53 5.59 -6.37
N GLY A 196 -1.29 5.48 -6.82
CA GLY A 196 -0.28 4.62 -6.22
C GLY A 196 0.90 5.43 -5.70
N LEU A 197 1.51 4.97 -4.61
CA LEU A 197 2.71 5.55 -4.03
C LEU A 197 3.72 4.45 -3.71
N GLY A 198 5.00 4.75 -3.85
CA GLY A 198 6.10 3.87 -3.48
C GLY A 198 7.31 4.65 -2.98
N VAL A 199 8.30 3.95 -2.43
CA VAL A 199 9.56 4.55 -1.97
C VAL A 199 10.70 3.96 -2.77
N MET A 200 11.50 4.81 -3.41
CA MET A 200 12.77 4.41 -3.97
C MET A 200 13.87 4.71 -2.95
N HIS A 201 14.32 3.67 -2.24
CA HIS A 201 15.25 3.79 -1.13
C HIS A 201 16.49 4.62 -1.49
N GLY A 202 16.73 5.68 -0.72
CA GLY A 202 17.86 6.58 -0.89
C GLY A 202 17.74 7.59 -2.04
N LEU A 203 16.66 7.55 -2.83
CA LEU A 203 16.47 8.46 -3.96
C LEU A 203 15.24 9.36 -3.81
N GLY A 204 14.06 8.79 -3.55
CA GLY A 204 12.85 9.61 -3.56
C GLY A 204 11.54 8.87 -3.42
N ILE A 205 10.48 9.58 -3.79
CA ILE A 205 9.09 9.15 -3.72
C ILE A 205 8.65 8.76 -5.14
N LEU A 206 7.99 7.63 -5.28
CA LEU A 206 7.34 7.23 -6.53
C LEU A 206 5.84 7.49 -6.46
N SER A 207 5.27 7.92 -7.57
CA SER A 207 3.83 8.13 -7.72
C SER A 207 3.34 7.54 -9.02
N ALA A 208 2.20 6.85 -8.97
CA ALA A 208 1.48 6.33 -10.12
C ALA A 208 0.14 7.05 -10.25
N SER A 209 -0.21 7.45 -11.47
CA SER A 209 -1.36 8.32 -11.73
C SER A 209 -2.32 7.76 -12.76
N HIS A 210 -3.56 8.24 -12.69
CA HIS A 210 -4.58 8.01 -13.70
C HIS A 210 -4.23 8.66 -15.05
N ASP A 211 -3.28 9.59 -15.08
CA ASP A 211 -2.76 10.20 -16.33
C ASP A 211 -1.86 9.26 -17.16
N GLY A 212 -1.67 8.02 -16.73
CA GLY A 212 -0.87 7.01 -17.42
C GLY A 212 0.64 7.10 -17.15
N SER A 213 1.09 8.06 -16.34
CA SER A 213 2.49 8.24 -15.99
C SER A 213 2.83 7.75 -14.59
N ILE A 214 4.12 7.50 -14.39
CA ILE A 214 4.74 7.32 -13.08
C ILE A 214 5.79 8.41 -12.94
N MET A 215 5.87 9.07 -11.78
CA MET A 215 6.89 10.08 -11.51
C MET A 215 7.74 9.67 -10.31
N LEU A 216 9.02 10.02 -10.37
CA LEU A 216 9.96 9.95 -9.26
C LEU A 216 10.27 11.38 -8.80
N TRP A 217 10.12 11.63 -7.51
CA TRP A 217 10.28 12.93 -6.90
C TRP A 217 11.39 12.92 -5.86
N ALA A 218 12.22 13.96 -5.84
CA ALA A 218 13.03 14.27 -4.68
C ALA A 218 12.13 14.75 -3.54
N GLN A 219 12.53 14.55 -2.28
CA GLN A 219 11.77 15.09 -1.13
C GLN A 219 11.62 16.62 -1.15
N SER A 220 12.49 17.33 -1.88
CA SER A 220 12.44 18.77 -2.08
C SER A 220 11.27 19.26 -2.95
N GLY A 221 10.62 18.36 -3.69
CA GLY A 221 9.58 18.71 -4.67
C GLY A 221 9.95 18.50 -6.13
N GLU A 222 11.24 18.34 -6.42
CA GLU A 222 11.73 18.24 -7.79
C GLU A 222 11.33 16.91 -8.44
N VAL A 223 10.86 16.97 -9.69
CA VAL A 223 10.64 15.79 -10.51
C VAL A 223 11.99 15.29 -11.04
N LEU A 224 12.44 14.15 -10.55
CA LEU A 224 13.69 13.51 -10.96
C LEU A 224 13.52 12.68 -12.23
N MET A 225 12.35 12.07 -12.42
CA MET A 225 12.05 11.25 -13.60
C MET A 225 10.55 11.19 -13.87
N VAL A 226 10.20 11.16 -15.16
CA VAL A 226 8.84 10.84 -15.64
C VAL A 226 8.92 9.60 -16.51
N MET A 227 8.24 8.53 -16.10
CA MET A 227 8.15 7.27 -16.81
C MET A 227 6.81 7.21 -17.55
N VAL A 228 6.89 7.16 -18.87
CA VAL A 228 5.73 7.10 -19.78
C VAL A 228 5.81 5.80 -20.56
N GLY A 229 4.69 5.08 -20.65
CA GLY A 229 4.63 3.84 -21.41
C GLY A 229 3.42 2.96 -21.11
N HIS A 230 2.67 3.23 -20.04
CA HIS A 230 1.32 2.71 -19.88
C HIS A 230 0.34 3.49 -20.76
N THR A 231 -0.69 2.81 -21.25
CA THR A 231 -1.70 3.41 -22.15
C THR A 231 -3.04 3.67 -21.46
N SER A 232 -3.10 3.46 -20.15
CA SER A 232 -4.27 3.70 -19.31
C SER A 232 -3.84 3.98 -17.86
N ILE A 233 -4.81 4.13 -16.96
CA ILE A 233 -4.63 4.42 -15.53
C ILE A 233 -3.55 3.52 -14.92
N VAL A 234 -2.57 4.11 -14.22
CA VAL A 234 -1.59 3.36 -13.43
C VAL A 234 -2.07 3.28 -11.98
N TYR A 235 -2.33 2.08 -11.49
CA TYR A 235 -2.89 1.86 -10.16
C TYR A 235 -1.86 1.78 -9.05
N SER A 236 -0.70 1.20 -9.35
CA SER A 236 0.31 0.90 -8.34
C SER A 236 1.71 1.08 -8.90
N VAL A 237 2.62 1.43 -8.01
CA VAL A 237 4.05 1.50 -8.24
C VAL A 237 4.77 1.04 -6.99
N ASP A 238 5.87 0.32 -7.15
CA ASP A 238 6.79 -0.02 -6.06
C ASP A 238 8.23 -0.10 -6.58
N ALA A 239 9.21 -0.04 -5.69
CA ALA A 239 10.61 -0.15 -6.04
C ALA A 239 11.33 -1.23 -5.24
N HIS A 240 12.13 -2.01 -5.94
CA HIS A 240 13.06 -2.95 -5.32
C HIS A 240 14.35 -2.22 -4.93
N VAL A 241 15.04 -2.71 -3.89
CA VAL A 241 16.33 -2.16 -3.42
C VAL A 241 17.44 -2.17 -4.47
N SER A 242 17.29 -2.94 -5.55
CA SER A 242 18.21 -2.90 -6.70
C SER A 242 18.02 -1.67 -7.60
N GLY A 243 17.00 -0.84 -7.36
CA GLY A 243 16.63 0.30 -8.19
C GLY A 243 15.65 -0.02 -9.32
N LEU A 244 15.18 -1.26 -9.43
CA LEU A 244 14.11 -1.60 -10.37
C LEU A 244 12.78 -1.08 -9.85
N ILE A 245 11.96 -0.51 -10.73
CA ILE A 245 10.62 -0.03 -10.42
C ILE A 245 9.64 -0.98 -11.10
N VAL A 246 8.53 -1.30 -10.43
CA VAL A 246 7.43 -2.06 -11.00
C VAL A 246 6.15 -1.24 -10.94
N SER A 247 5.29 -1.39 -11.95
CA SER A 247 3.99 -0.75 -11.99
C SER A 247 2.92 -1.67 -12.54
N GLY A 248 1.67 -1.44 -12.13
CA GLY A 248 0.49 -2.13 -12.66
C GLY A 248 -0.55 -1.13 -13.16
N SER A 249 -1.14 -1.41 -14.32
CA SER A 249 -2.08 -0.50 -15.00
C SER A 249 -3.34 -1.22 -15.49
N GLU A 250 -4.40 -0.42 -15.66
CA GLU A 250 -5.65 -0.80 -16.34
C GLU A 250 -5.41 -1.22 -17.81
N ASP A 251 -4.25 -0.91 -18.39
CA ASP A 251 -3.86 -1.39 -19.73
C ASP A 251 -3.58 -2.92 -19.78
N ARG A 252 -3.75 -3.62 -18.66
CA ARG A 252 -3.55 -5.06 -18.46
C ARG A 252 -2.09 -5.50 -18.43
N PHE A 253 -1.16 -4.56 -18.31
CA PHE A 253 0.25 -4.85 -18.15
C PHE A 253 0.76 -4.45 -16.77
N ALA A 254 1.67 -5.28 -16.26
CA ALA A 254 2.66 -4.85 -15.31
C ALA A 254 3.96 -4.56 -16.07
N LYS A 255 4.64 -3.46 -15.74
CA LYS A 255 5.91 -3.07 -16.37
C LYS A 255 7.03 -3.05 -15.32
N ILE A 256 8.24 -3.39 -15.76
CA ILE A 256 9.46 -3.23 -14.97
C ILE A 256 10.30 -2.14 -15.65
N TRP A 257 10.72 -1.15 -14.87
CA TRP A 257 11.51 0.00 -15.29
C TRP A 257 12.90 -0.08 -14.64
N LYS A 258 13.91 0.46 -15.32
CA LYS A 258 15.30 0.46 -14.90
C LYS A 258 15.95 1.78 -15.25
#